data_AF-A0AA39J8L0-F1
#
_entry.id   AF-A0AA39J8L0-F1
#
_cell.length_a   1.000
_cell.length_b   1.000
_cell.length_c   1.000
_cell.angle_alpha   90.00
_cell.angle_beta   90.00
_cell.angle_gamma   90.00
#
_symmetry.space_group_name_H-M   'P 1'
#
loop_
_entity.id
_entity.type
_entity.pdbx_description
1 polymer ?
#
loop_
_entity_poly.entity_id
_entity_poly.type
_entity_poly.pdbx_seq_one_letter_code
_entity_poly.pdbx_strand_id
1 'polypeptide(L)'
;PMWIVDNRLSLQDHSFGEAWQNLIEKWHHLELDIWSSDSGAVGKLLSKRRPCMLTVWLDGPQSFEQCPSVTEPSLFAKEMVDWWNQLNPAWRRSTNGLPKADYSKSLMTLRKGGQHGLVTVIFGLYWW
;
A
#
# COMPACT_ATOMS: atom_id res chain seq x y z
N PRO A 1 -14.61 9.59 -0.03
CA PRO A 1 -15.47 8.45 -0.43
C PRO A 1 -15.61 7.46 0.73
N MET A 2 -16.74 6.73 0.85
CA MET A 2 -16.97 5.79 1.98
C MET A 2 -15.83 4.78 2.16
N TRP A 3 -15.38 4.17 1.06
CA TRP A 3 -14.28 3.19 1.10
C TRP A 3 -12.98 3.72 1.74
N ILE A 4 -12.69 5.03 1.68
CA ILE A 4 -11.51 5.62 2.33
C ILE A 4 -11.68 5.56 3.85
N VAL A 5 -12.89 5.88 4.34
CA VAL A 5 -13.25 5.85 5.75
C VAL A 5 -13.24 4.41 6.24
N ASP A 6 -13.87 3.49 5.51
CA ASP A 6 -13.94 2.06 5.84
C ASP A 6 -12.52 1.47 5.95
N ASN A 7 -11.66 1.70 4.95
CA ASN A 7 -10.28 1.22 4.97
C ASN A 7 -9.49 1.81 6.14
N ARG A 8 -9.66 3.10 6.46
CA ARG A 8 -9.00 3.73 7.62
C ARG A 8 -9.42 3.05 8.92
N LEU A 9 -10.72 2.82 9.10
CA LEU A 9 -11.24 2.13 10.29
C LEU A 9 -10.68 0.72 10.40
N SER A 10 -10.59 -0.03 9.29
CA SER A 10 -10.04 -1.38 9.29
C SER A 10 -8.53 -1.44 9.56
N LEU A 11 -7.78 -0.40 9.17
CA LEU A 11 -6.33 -0.32 9.39
C LEU A 11 -5.94 0.29 10.75
N GLN A 12 -6.91 0.78 11.52
CA GLN A 12 -6.66 1.37 12.85
C GLN A 12 -6.37 0.28 13.88
N ASP A 13 -5.09 -0.01 14.08
CA ASP A 13 -4.61 -0.88 15.15
C ASP A 13 -3.53 -0.18 15.98
N HIS A 14 -3.86 0.09 17.24
CA HIS A 14 -2.99 0.81 18.17
C HIS A 14 -1.82 -0.05 18.67
N SER A 15 -1.88 -1.37 18.52
CA SER A 15 -0.80 -2.27 18.93
C SER A 15 0.48 -2.10 18.11
N PHE A 16 0.37 -1.60 16.87
CA PHE A 16 1.52 -1.28 16.00
C PHE A 16 2.21 0.05 16.32
N GLY A 17 1.72 0.80 17.32
CA GLY A 17 2.36 2.00 17.84
C GLY A 17 2.23 3.25 16.97
N GLU A 18 2.90 4.33 17.40
CA GLU A 18 2.71 5.69 16.83
C GLU A 18 3.12 5.79 15.36
N ALA A 19 4.17 5.08 14.94
CA ALA A 19 4.63 5.10 13.56
C ALA A 19 3.55 4.59 12.58
N TRP A 20 2.82 3.55 12.98
CA TRP A 20 1.70 3.02 12.22
C TRP A 20 0.53 4.01 12.14
N GLN A 21 0.15 4.59 13.29
CA GLN A 21 -0.93 5.58 13.34
C GLN A 21 -0.61 6.80 12.45
N ASN A 22 0.63 7.27 12.47
CA ASN A 22 1.09 8.36 11.62
C ASN A 22 1.07 7.99 10.13
N LEU A 23 1.41 6.74 9.78
CA LEU A 23 1.30 6.23 8.42
C LEU A 23 -0.14 6.25 7.91
N ILE A 24 -1.09 5.71 8.70
CA ILE A 24 -2.51 5.66 8.32
C ILE A 24 -3.08 7.08 8.16
N GLU A 25 -2.73 7.99 9.06
CA GLU A 25 -3.15 9.39 8.97
C GLU A 25 -2.63 10.09 7.71
N LYS A 26 -1.34 9.92 7.41
CA LYS A 26 -0.72 10.49 6.20
C LYS A 26 -1.31 9.91 4.93
N TRP A 27 -1.57 8.60 4.90
CA TRP A 27 -2.25 7.97 3.78
C TRP A 27 -3.66 8.52 3.59
N HIS A 28 -4.43 8.65 4.67
CA HIS A 28 -5.78 9.19 4.64
C HIS A 28 -5.80 10.61 4.05
N HIS A 29 -4.92 11.50 4.51
CA HIS A 29 -4.78 12.85 3.96
C HIS A 29 -4.35 12.83 2.49
N LEU A 30 -3.37 12.01 2.11
CA LEU A 30 -2.94 11.88 0.73
C LEU A 30 -4.08 11.46 -0.20
N GLU A 31 -4.92 10.51 0.25
CA GLU A 31 -6.06 10.03 -0.52
C GLU A 31 -7.11 11.13 -0.68
N LEU A 32 -7.46 11.85 0.39
CA LEU A 32 -8.38 12.99 0.31
C LEU A 32 -7.87 14.07 -0.64
N ASP A 33 -6.58 14.38 -0.63
CA ASP A 33 -5.95 15.33 -1.55
C ASP A 33 -6.02 14.87 -3.01
N ILE A 34 -5.79 13.58 -3.29
CA ILE A 34 -5.92 13.00 -4.63
C ILE A 34 -7.35 13.12 -5.14
N TRP A 35 -8.35 12.85 -4.30
CA TRP A 35 -9.76 12.91 -4.69
C TRP A 35 -10.32 14.32 -4.78
N SER A 36 -9.76 15.26 -4.03
CA SER A 36 -10.19 16.66 -4.04
C SER A 36 -9.55 17.46 -5.17
N SER A 37 -8.51 16.91 -5.82
CA SER A 37 -7.88 17.52 -6.98
C SER A 37 -8.42 16.90 -8.27
N ASP A 38 -8.69 17.71 -9.30
CA ASP A 38 -9.02 17.26 -10.67
C ASP A 38 -7.86 16.49 -11.35
N SER A 39 -6.84 16.06 -10.60
CA SER A 39 -5.55 15.59 -11.08
C SER A 39 -5.55 14.18 -11.67
N GLY A 40 -6.69 13.49 -11.74
CA GLY A 40 -6.80 12.19 -12.40
C GLY A 40 -5.86 11.11 -11.82
N ALA A 41 -5.31 11.31 -10.62
CA ALA A 41 -4.31 10.41 -10.01
C ALA A 41 -4.91 9.11 -9.45
N VAL A 42 -6.17 8.81 -9.76
CA VAL A 42 -6.81 7.52 -9.51
C VAL A 42 -6.24 6.51 -10.51
N GLY A 43 -5.62 5.45 -10.00
CA GLY A 43 -5.00 4.45 -10.85
C GLY A 43 -4.51 3.24 -10.08
N LYS A 44 -4.15 2.19 -10.81
CA LYS A 44 -3.66 0.95 -10.20
C LYS A 44 -2.14 1.02 -10.04
N LEU A 45 -1.64 0.55 -8.91
CA LEU A 45 -0.22 0.23 -8.78
C LEU A 45 0.14 -0.94 -9.72
N LEU A 46 1.42 -1.03 -10.08
CA LEU A 46 1.91 -2.13 -10.91
C LEU A 46 1.70 -3.45 -10.16
N SER A 47 0.97 -4.39 -10.77
CA SER A 47 0.69 -5.71 -10.18
C SER A 47 1.84 -6.70 -10.32
N LYS A 48 2.83 -6.41 -11.16
CA LYS A 48 3.99 -7.28 -11.37
C LYS A 48 4.74 -7.47 -10.05
N ARG A 49 4.93 -8.73 -9.65
CA ARG A 49 5.56 -9.17 -8.39
C ARG A 49 4.78 -8.85 -7.11
N ARG A 50 3.53 -8.36 -7.22
CA ARG A 50 2.65 -8.23 -6.06
C ARG A 50 2.42 -9.63 -5.45
N PRO A 51 2.45 -9.76 -4.10
CA PRO A 51 2.14 -11.04 -3.46
C PRO A 51 0.81 -11.62 -3.96
N CYS A 52 0.80 -12.94 -4.20
CA CYS A 52 -0.38 -13.62 -4.76
C CYS A 52 -1.61 -13.41 -3.88
N MET A 53 -1.43 -13.52 -2.56
CA MET A 53 -2.47 -13.27 -1.56
C MET A 53 -3.14 -11.90 -1.70
N LEU A 54 -2.34 -10.83 -1.88
CA LEU A 54 -2.88 -9.49 -2.11
C LEU A 54 -3.66 -9.40 -3.41
N THR A 55 -3.20 -10.09 -4.47
CA THR A 55 -3.94 -10.13 -5.73
C THR A 55 -5.31 -10.78 -5.55
N VAL A 56 -5.36 -11.95 -4.91
CA VAL A 56 -6.62 -12.66 -4.65
C VAL A 56 -7.57 -11.83 -3.81
N TRP A 57 -7.08 -11.16 -2.76
CA TRP A 57 -7.92 -10.32 -1.92
C TRP A 57 -8.46 -9.08 -2.67
N LEU A 58 -7.60 -8.42 -3.46
CA LEU A 58 -7.98 -7.22 -4.22
C LEU A 58 -8.99 -7.50 -5.33
N ASP A 59 -8.88 -8.66 -5.98
CA ASP A 59 -9.79 -9.10 -7.04
C ASP A 59 -11.10 -9.69 -6.48
N GLY A 60 -11.14 -9.95 -5.17
CA GLY A 60 -12.33 -10.40 -4.44
C GLY A 60 -13.20 -9.25 -3.91
N PRO A 61 -14.11 -9.55 -2.96
CA PRO A 61 -15.01 -8.54 -2.37
C PRO A 61 -14.31 -7.54 -1.43
N GLN A 62 -12.99 -7.65 -1.21
CA GLN A 62 -12.21 -6.81 -0.29
C GLN A 62 -12.82 -6.75 1.12
N SER A 63 -13.42 -7.87 1.57
CA SER A 63 -14.04 -7.94 2.89
C SER A 63 -12.99 -8.02 3.98
N PHE A 64 -13.10 -7.14 4.96
CA PHE A 64 -12.27 -7.13 6.18
C PHE A 64 -12.61 -8.27 7.14
N GLU A 65 -13.79 -8.86 7.02
CA GLU A 65 -14.15 -10.08 7.75
C GLU A 65 -13.43 -11.31 7.18
N GLN A 66 -12.88 -11.21 5.97
CA GLN A 66 -12.16 -12.26 5.27
C GLN A 66 -10.70 -11.86 5.03
N CYS A 67 -10.04 -11.36 6.08
CA CYS A 67 -8.60 -11.13 6.04
C CYS A 67 -7.88 -12.42 5.61
N PRO A 68 -6.99 -12.35 4.62
CA PRO A 68 -6.33 -13.54 4.13
C PRO A 68 -5.33 -14.06 5.19
N SER A 69 -5.36 -15.37 5.44
CA SER A 69 -4.47 -16.00 6.42
C SER A 69 -3.06 -16.16 5.84
N VAL A 70 -2.10 -15.36 6.32
CA VAL A 70 -0.70 -15.43 5.90
C VAL A 70 -0.06 -16.73 6.44
N THR A 71 -0.10 -17.79 5.64
CA THR A 71 0.44 -19.12 6.04
C THR A 71 1.97 -19.12 6.13
N GLU A 72 2.64 -18.33 5.30
CA GLU A 72 4.11 -18.25 5.22
C GLU A 72 4.59 -16.79 5.39
N PRO A 73 4.63 -16.25 6.63
CA PRO A 73 4.91 -14.83 6.88
C PRO A 73 6.24 -14.35 6.30
N SER A 74 7.30 -15.18 6.38
CA SER A 74 8.61 -14.81 5.85
C SER A 74 8.64 -14.71 4.32
N LEU A 75 7.91 -15.59 3.63
CA LEU A 75 7.79 -15.53 2.17
C LEU A 75 6.99 -14.29 1.76
N PHE A 76 5.86 -14.06 2.42
CA PHE A 76 5.01 -12.91 2.15
C PHE A 76 5.76 -11.58 2.38
N ALA A 77 6.53 -11.47 3.47
CA ALA A 77 7.39 -10.32 3.73
C ALA A 77 8.39 -10.07 2.60
N LYS A 78 9.05 -11.14 2.11
CA LYS A 78 10.01 -11.05 1.02
C LYS A 78 9.36 -10.57 -0.27
N GLU A 79 8.17 -11.09 -0.60
CA GLU A 79 7.40 -10.67 -1.77
C GLU A 79 6.93 -9.22 -1.63
N MET A 80 6.48 -8.81 -0.45
CA MET A 80 6.11 -7.42 -0.15
C MET A 80 7.28 -6.46 -0.36
N VAL A 81 8.46 -6.81 0.14
CA VAL A 81 9.68 -6.00 -0.02
C VAL A 81 10.09 -5.90 -1.50
N ASP A 82 10.10 -7.02 -2.23
CA ASP A 82 10.43 -7.01 -3.66
C ASP A 82 9.42 -6.19 -4.47
N TRP A 83 8.13 -6.36 -4.20
CA TRP A 83 7.07 -5.58 -4.84
C TRP A 83 7.21 -4.09 -4.57
N TRP A 84 7.38 -3.69 -3.30
CA TRP A 84 7.57 -2.30 -2.91
C TRP A 84 8.80 -1.69 -3.61
N ASN A 85 9.91 -2.43 -3.69
CA ASN A 85 11.09 -1.99 -4.42
C ASN A 85 10.81 -1.78 -5.92
N GLN A 86 10.02 -2.65 -6.56
CA GLN A 86 9.66 -2.50 -7.98
C GLN A 86 8.70 -1.34 -8.27
N LEU A 87 7.81 -1.00 -7.33
CA LEU A 87 6.90 0.15 -7.47
C LEU A 87 7.65 1.48 -7.53
N ASN A 88 8.83 1.53 -6.94
CA ASN A 88 9.63 2.74 -6.87
C ASN A 88 10.27 3.10 -8.22
N PRO A 89 10.48 4.40 -8.49
CA PRO A 89 11.25 4.84 -9.65
C PRO A 89 12.62 4.18 -9.72
N ALA A 90 13.14 3.95 -10.93
CA ALA A 90 14.42 3.26 -11.15
C ALA A 90 15.58 3.83 -10.31
N TRP A 91 15.60 5.16 -10.10
CA TRP A 91 16.64 5.84 -9.31
C TRP A 91 16.57 5.51 -7.80
N ARG A 92 15.38 5.18 -7.26
CA ARG A 92 15.17 4.82 -5.86
C ARG A 92 15.26 3.31 -5.61
N ARG A 93 15.17 2.47 -6.64
CA ARG A 93 15.28 1.01 -6.45
C ARG A 93 16.66 0.61 -5.95
N SER A 94 16.69 -0.39 -5.08
CA SER A 94 17.91 -1.08 -4.67
C SER A 94 18.08 -2.40 -5.42
N THR A 95 19.27 -3.00 -5.34
CA THR A 95 19.53 -4.33 -5.93
C THR A 95 18.87 -5.44 -5.13
N ASN A 96 18.82 -5.33 -3.80
CA ASN A 96 18.19 -6.28 -2.90
C ASN A 96 17.52 -5.54 -1.73
N GLY A 97 16.28 -5.91 -1.41
CA GLY A 97 15.56 -5.41 -0.24
C GLY A 97 14.77 -4.12 -0.52
N LEU A 98 14.74 -3.24 0.47
CA LEU A 98 13.94 -2.01 0.44
C LEU A 98 14.51 -0.97 -0.54
N PRO A 99 13.68 -0.05 -1.07
CA PRO A 99 14.15 1.08 -1.85
C PRO A 99 15.15 1.93 -1.06
N LYS A 100 16.06 2.58 -1.78
CA LYS A 100 16.97 3.58 -1.22
C LYS A 100 16.18 4.68 -0.51
N ALA A 101 16.70 5.15 0.62
CA ALA A 101 16.17 6.31 1.34
C ALA A 101 16.56 7.64 0.66
N ASP A 102 16.45 7.69 -0.68
CA ASP A 102 16.64 8.88 -1.49
C ASP A 102 15.26 9.45 -1.85
N TYR A 103 15.06 10.72 -1.51
CA TYR A 103 13.82 11.47 -1.74
C TYR A 103 14.09 12.76 -2.54
N SER A 104 15.25 12.87 -3.19
CA SER A 104 15.70 14.06 -3.91
C SER A 104 14.93 14.34 -5.21
N LYS A 105 14.14 13.38 -5.69
CA LYS A 105 13.41 13.45 -6.97
C LYS A 105 11.93 13.13 -6.76
N SER A 106 11.12 13.50 -7.75
CA SER A 106 9.66 13.33 -7.72
C SER A 106 9.23 11.87 -7.53
N LEU A 107 8.30 11.66 -6.58
CA LEU A 107 7.65 10.37 -6.31
C LEU A 107 6.24 10.27 -6.92
N MET A 108 5.89 11.14 -7.87
CA MET A 108 4.54 11.18 -8.47
C MET A 108 4.12 9.85 -9.12
N THR A 109 5.07 8.98 -9.47
CA THR A 109 4.76 7.62 -9.96
C THR A 109 4.06 6.74 -8.92
N LEU A 110 4.30 6.99 -7.63
CA LEU A 110 3.66 6.31 -6.50
C LEU A 110 2.32 6.95 -6.11
N ARG A 111 2.02 8.16 -6.59
CA ARG A 111 0.78 8.87 -6.31
C ARG A 111 -0.38 8.25 -7.09
N LYS A 112 -0.82 7.08 -6.62
CA LYS A 112 -1.95 6.31 -7.15
C LYS A 112 -2.99 6.17 -6.04
N GLY A 113 -4.10 6.88 -6.21
CA GLY A 113 -5.27 6.79 -5.35
C GLY A 113 -6.22 5.67 -5.79
N GLY A 114 -7.25 5.44 -4.99
CA GLY A 114 -8.26 4.42 -5.16
C GLY A 114 -7.96 3.12 -4.40
N GLN A 115 -8.92 2.20 -4.43
CA GLN A 115 -8.83 0.89 -3.75
C GLN A 115 -7.66 0.01 -4.24
N HIS A 116 -7.09 0.32 -5.42
CA HIS A 116 -5.94 -0.38 -5.99
C HIS A 116 -4.64 0.46 -5.93
N GLY A 117 -4.68 1.57 -5.21
CA GLY A 117 -3.59 2.53 -5.03
C GLY A 117 -2.66 2.15 -3.87
N LEU A 118 -2.06 3.16 -3.23
CA LEU A 118 -1.13 2.97 -2.11
C LEU A 118 -1.70 2.18 -0.93
N VAL A 119 -3.02 2.24 -0.71
CA VAL A 119 -3.69 1.49 0.36
C VAL A 119 -3.41 -0.02 0.29
N THR A 120 -3.18 -0.55 -0.91
CA THR A 120 -2.88 -1.97 -1.11
C THR A 120 -1.54 -2.40 -0.51
N VAL A 121 -0.54 -1.51 -0.52
CA VAL A 121 0.74 -1.74 0.16
C VAL A 121 0.55 -1.71 1.67
N ILE A 122 -0.30 -0.80 2.16
CA ILE A 122 -0.59 -0.67 3.60
C ILE A 122 -1.31 -1.91 4.12
N PHE A 123 -2.28 -2.47 3.39
CA PHE A 123 -2.89 -3.75 3.75
C PHE A 123 -1.87 -4.89 3.79
N GLY A 124 -0.94 -4.92 2.82
CA GLY A 124 0.14 -5.90 2.85
C GLY A 124 1.03 -5.77 4.09
N LEU A 125 1.30 -4.55 4.56
CA LEU A 125 2.01 -4.32 5.82
C LEU A 125 1.16 -4.65 7.05
N TYR A 126 -0.15 -4.46 6.99
CA TYR A 126 -1.05 -4.74 8.10
C TYR A 126 -1.15 -6.24 8.40
N TRP A 127 -1.06 -7.09 7.38
CA TRP A 127 -1.15 -8.55 7.53
C TRP A 127 0.17 -9.23 7.90
N TRP A 128 1.29 -8.50 7.90
CA TRP A 128 2.63 -9.03 8.20
C TRP A 128 3.28 -8.32 9.38
#